data_AF-A0AAD7SVD2-F1
#
_entry.id   AF-A0AAD7SVD2-F1
#
_cell.length_a   1.000
_cell.length_b   1.000
_cell.length_c   1.000
_cell.angle_alpha   90.00
_cell.angle_beta   90.00
_cell.angle_gamma   90.00
#
_symmetry.space_group_name_H-M   'P 1'
#
loop_
_entity.id
_entity.type
_entity.pdbx_description
1 polymer ?
#
loop_
_entity_poly.entity_id
_entity_poly.type
_entity_poly.pdbx_seq_one_letter_code
_entity_poly.pdbx_strand_id
1 'polypeptide(L)'
;MFFRILLLSLAVFALSANRAAAFSNGLVAASCESMLPGHSTFMPQNSASPYTVSTSMSYYKPGDSVTVTLEAAGNSSAFLGFMLQARVIGGRVPVGCFTSINSSLYQGLDCNNSPNSSVSHQSAIEKTQLQVTWEAPLNVAPGDIMFCGTFVKNYQLFWVAVNSPPVKMVGVPSSFEPGMRPDHQH
;
A
#
# COMPACT_ATOMS: atom_id res chain seq x y z
N MET A 1 -2.99 39.82 31.11
CA MET A 1 -3.92 38.80 30.58
C MET A 1 -3.72 38.58 29.08
N PHE A 2 -3.69 39.64 28.24
CA PHE A 2 -3.44 39.57 26.79
C PHE A 2 -2.13 38.86 26.36
N PHE A 3 -1.02 39.07 27.06
CA PHE A 3 0.26 38.42 26.75
C PHE A 3 0.23 36.88 26.91
N ARG A 4 -0.58 36.37 27.86
CA ARG A 4 -0.74 34.93 28.08
C ARG A 4 -1.63 34.29 27.01
N ILE A 5 -2.63 35.01 26.52
CA ILE A 5 -3.50 34.57 25.42
C ILE A 5 -2.70 34.50 24.11
N LEU A 6 -1.85 35.51 23.85
CA LEU A 6 -0.99 35.55 22.66
C LEU A 6 0.03 34.40 22.62
N LEU A 7 0.66 34.09 23.76
CA LEU A 7 1.60 32.96 23.91
C LEU A 7 0.90 31.60 23.75
N LEU A 8 -0.31 31.44 24.32
CA LEU A 8 -1.11 30.22 24.14
C LEU A 8 -1.56 30.04 22.68
N SER A 9 -1.95 31.11 21.99
CA SER A 9 -2.30 31.04 20.56
C SER A 9 -1.11 30.74 19.67
N LEU A 10 0.08 31.27 19.96
CA LEU A 10 1.31 30.96 19.21
C LEU A 10 1.72 29.48 19.39
N ALA A 11 1.61 28.96 20.61
CA ALA A 11 1.91 27.55 20.90
C ALA A 11 0.94 26.63 20.15
N VAL A 12 -0.36 26.92 20.14
CA VAL A 12 -1.36 26.13 19.40
C VAL A 12 -1.12 26.19 17.88
N PHE A 13 -0.74 27.35 17.34
CA PHE A 13 -0.42 27.50 15.92
C PHE A 13 0.84 26.71 15.52
N ALA A 14 1.89 26.74 16.35
CA ALA A 14 3.11 25.96 16.14
C ALA A 14 2.87 24.44 16.20
N LEU A 15 2.02 23.96 17.12
CA LEU A 15 1.61 22.54 17.17
C LEU A 15 0.79 22.12 15.93
N SER A 16 0.05 23.05 15.30
CA SER A 16 -0.75 22.77 14.10
C SER A 16 0.10 22.74 12.82
N ALA A 17 1.08 23.63 12.69
CA ALA A 17 1.99 23.69 11.55
C ALA A 17 2.89 22.44 11.47
N ASN A 18 3.26 21.87 12.61
CA ASN A 18 4.05 20.65 12.67
C ASN A 18 3.32 19.40 12.14
N ARG A 19 1.98 19.40 12.13
CA ARG A 19 1.19 18.27 11.61
C ARG A 19 1.18 18.22 10.09
N ALA A 20 1.12 19.37 9.41
CA ALA A 20 1.09 19.41 7.95
C ALA A 20 2.44 18.98 7.34
N ALA A 21 3.57 19.41 7.93
CA ALA A 21 4.90 18.98 7.52
C ALA A 21 5.16 17.48 7.81
N ALA A 22 4.53 16.93 8.85
CA ALA A 22 4.69 15.53 9.24
C ALA A 22 4.03 14.52 8.29
N PHE A 23 3.09 14.91 7.43
CA PHE A 23 2.49 13.99 6.45
C PHE A 23 3.21 13.98 5.09
N SER A 24 3.93 15.05 4.75
CA SER A 24 4.70 15.10 3.49
C SER A 24 5.85 14.08 3.45
N ASN A 25 6.30 13.61 4.62
CA ASN A 25 7.29 12.54 4.73
C ASN A 25 6.69 11.15 4.52
N GLY A 26 5.37 11.00 4.43
CA GLY A 26 4.63 9.76 4.20
C GLY A 26 4.65 8.71 5.31
N LEU A 27 5.03 9.05 6.55
CA LEU A 27 4.92 8.17 7.72
C LEU A 27 3.46 8.03 8.19
N VAL A 28 2.66 7.28 7.42
CA VAL A 28 1.19 7.19 7.54
C VAL A 28 0.69 5.84 8.05
N ALA A 29 1.41 5.22 8.99
CA ALA A 29 1.01 3.92 9.56
C ALA A 29 -0.38 3.95 10.23
N ALA A 30 -0.86 5.11 10.70
CA ALA A 30 -2.22 5.23 11.21
C ALA A 30 -3.31 4.99 10.13
N SER A 31 -2.96 5.12 8.85
CA SER A 31 -3.85 4.90 7.71
C SER A 31 -3.86 3.46 7.20
N CYS A 32 -3.10 2.54 7.80
CA CYS A 32 -2.95 1.17 7.29
C CYS A 32 -4.25 0.42 7.05
N GLU A 33 -5.20 0.47 7.99
CA GLU A 33 -6.44 -0.30 7.85
C GLU A 33 -7.41 0.39 6.88
N SER A 34 -7.62 1.70 7.06
CA SER A 34 -8.60 2.47 6.29
C SER A 34 -8.12 2.82 4.88
N MET A 35 -6.81 2.82 4.64
CA MET A 35 -6.16 3.42 3.46
C MET A 35 -6.51 4.91 3.25
N LEU A 36 -7.16 5.56 4.23
CA LEU A 36 -7.56 6.96 4.11
C LEU A 36 -6.40 7.88 4.50
N PRO A 37 -6.02 8.85 3.66
CA PRO A 37 -5.09 9.91 4.06
C PRO A 37 -5.65 10.67 5.28
N GLY A 38 -4.76 11.18 6.13
CA GLY A 38 -5.11 12.02 7.29
C GLY A 38 -5.64 13.41 6.94
N HIS A 39 -6.37 13.56 5.83
CA HIS A 39 -6.93 14.81 5.34
C HIS A 39 -8.34 15.00 5.90
N SER A 40 -8.47 15.07 7.23
CA SER A 40 -9.73 14.90 7.99
C SER A 40 -10.93 15.79 7.58
N THR A 41 -10.72 16.85 6.80
CA THR A 41 -11.78 17.72 6.27
C THR A 41 -12.26 17.35 4.87
N PHE A 42 -11.55 16.46 4.16
CA PHE A 42 -11.81 16.11 2.78
C PHE A 42 -12.14 14.62 2.66
N MET A 43 -13.02 14.31 1.71
CA MET A 43 -13.43 12.94 1.41
C MET A 43 -12.75 12.45 0.13
N PRO A 44 -12.57 11.12 -0.04
CA PRO A 44 -12.10 10.57 -1.30
C PRO A 44 -12.98 10.99 -2.46
N GLN A 45 -12.37 11.16 -3.63
CA GLN A 45 -13.12 11.41 -4.85
C GLN A 45 -13.94 10.18 -5.24
N ASN A 46 -15.21 10.41 -5.61
CA ASN A 46 -16.12 9.36 -6.09
C ASN A 46 -16.03 9.12 -7.61
N SER A 47 -15.25 9.94 -8.31
CA SER A 47 -14.98 9.77 -9.74
C SER A 47 -13.98 8.64 -9.99
N ALA A 48 -13.90 8.18 -11.24
CA ALA A 48 -12.84 7.25 -11.65
C ALA A 48 -11.46 7.86 -11.35
N SER A 49 -10.58 7.03 -10.79
CA SER A 49 -9.20 7.43 -10.52
C SER A 49 -8.46 7.71 -11.83
N PRO A 50 -7.70 8.82 -11.94
CA PRO A 50 -6.79 9.06 -13.05
C PRO A 50 -5.47 8.28 -12.90
N TYR A 51 -5.36 7.43 -11.88
CA TYR A 51 -4.19 6.62 -11.56
C TYR A 51 -4.54 5.14 -11.57
N THR A 52 -3.56 4.30 -11.91
CA THR A 52 -3.70 2.84 -11.98
C THR A 52 -2.66 2.14 -11.12
N VAL A 53 -3.01 0.91 -10.73
CA VAL A 53 -2.10 -0.06 -10.12
C VAL A 53 -2.08 -1.30 -11.01
N SER A 54 -0.91 -1.71 -11.47
CA SER A 54 -0.74 -2.89 -12.31
C SER A 54 0.37 -3.79 -11.77
N THR A 55 0.34 -5.07 -12.14
CA THR A 55 1.28 -6.09 -11.66
C THR A 55 1.99 -6.75 -12.84
N SER A 56 3.25 -7.16 -12.64
CA SER A 56 4.00 -7.91 -13.66
C SER A 56 3.47 -9.32 -13.90
N MET A 57 2.70 -9.86 -12.95
CA MET A 57 2.15 -11.21 -12.99
C MET A 57 0.70 -11.23 -12.53
N SER A 58 -0.09 -12.14 -13.09
CA SER A 58 -1.48 -12.42 -12.69
C SER A 58 -1.62 -13.63 -11.78
N TYR A 59 -0.52 -14.32 -11.49
CA TYR A 59 -0.43 -15.47 -10.60
C TYR A 59 0.79 -15.36 -9.69
N TYR A 60 0.74 -15.96 -8.50
CA TYR A 60 1.88 -16.04 -7.59
C TYR A 60 1.88 -17.34 -6.77
N LYS A 61 3.07 -17.72 -6.28
CA LYS A 61 3.33 -18.79 -5.31
C LYS A 61 4.00 -18.21 -4.06
N PRO A 62 4.01 -18.92 -2.92
CA PRO A 62 4.81 -18.54 -1.75
C PRO A 62 6.27 -18.25 -2.12
N GLY A 63 6.81 -17.11 -1.68
CA GLY A 63 8.16 -16.65 -1.99
C GLY A 63 8.35 -15.96 -3.35
N ASP A 64 7.32 -15.90 -4.21
CA ASP A 64 7.43 -15.16 -5.47
C ASP A 64 7.59 -13.65 -5.22
N SER A 65 8.35 -13.00 -6.10
CA SER A 65 8.46 -11.54 -6.17
C SER A 65 7.63 -10.98 -7.32
N VAL A 66 6.71 -10.06 -7.02
CA VAL A 66 5.85 -9.36 -7.99
C VAL A 66 6.27 -7.90 -8.08
N THR A 67 6.53 -7.41 -9.29
CA THR A 67 6.69 -5.98 -9.53
C THR A 67 5.32 -5.34 -9.65
N VAL A 68 5.08 -4.30 -8.86
CA VAL A 68 3.84 -3.52 -8.88
C VAL A 68 4.14 -2.12 -9.39
N THR A 69 3.40 -1.68 -10.40
CA THR A 69 3.54 -0.36 -11.00
C THR A 69 2.36 0.52 -10.59
N LEU A 70 2.68 1.72 -10.09
CA LEU A 70 1.74 2.78 -9.80
C LEU A 70 1.97 3.88 -10.82
N GLU A 71 0.94 4.30 -11.54
CA GLU A 71 1.11 5.25 -12.64
C GLU A 71 -0.08 6.19 -12.82
N ALA A 72 0.20 7.36 -13.37
CA ALA A 72 -0.81 8.27 -13.90
C ALA A 72 -1.26 7.77 -15.29
N ALA A 73 -2.56 7.53 -15.46
CA ALA A 73 -3.10 6.99 -16.70
C ALA A 73 -3.19 8.07 -17.79
N GLY A 74 -2.69 7.78 -18.99
CA GLY A 74 -2.75 8.68 -20.15
C GLY A 74 -2.08 10.03 -19.89
N ASN A 75 -2.81 11.12 -20.12
CA ASN A 75 -2.33 12.50 -19.93
C ASN A 75 -2.66 13.07 -18.53
N SER A 76 -2.85 12.20 -17.54
CA SER A 76 -3.19 12.62 -16.18
C SER A 76 -2.02 13.32 -15.48
N SER A 77 -2.34 14.27 -14.60
CA SER A 77 -1.33 14.95 -13.77
C SER A 77 -0.67 13.97 -12.79
N ALA A 78 0.57 14.26 -12.39
CA ALA A 78 1.30 13.52 -11.38
C ALA A 78 0.55 13.40 -10.03
N PHE A 79 0.92 12.41 -9.23
CA PHE A 79 0.53 12.28 -7.82
C PHE A 79 1.69 12.67 -6.91
N LEU A 80 1.39 13.31 -5.78
CA LEU A 80 2.38 13.73 -4.79
C LEU A 80 2.62 12.63 -3.75
N GLY A 81 1.53 12.00 -3.31
CA GLY A 81 1.54 10.97 -2.28
C GLY A 81 0.83 9.71 -2.74
N PHE A 82 1.23 8.59 -2.15
CA PHE A 82 0.55 7.32 -2.30
C PHE A 82 0.69 6.46 -1.06
N MET A 83 -0.16 5.44 -0.97
CA MET A 83 -0.04 4.29 -0.08
C MET A 83 -0.45 3.03 -0.84
N LEU A 84 0.24 1.92 -0.62
CA LEU A 84 -0.02 0.64 -1.28
C LEU A 84 0.09 -0.52 -0.30
N GLN A 85 -0.83 -1.48 -0.44
CA GLN A 85 -0.84 -2.76 0.28
C GLN A 85 -1.27 -3.89 -0.63
N ALA A 86 -0.74 -5.09 -0.44
CA ALA A 86 -1.40 -6.30 -0.94
C ALA A 86 -2.39 -6.79 0.11
N ARG A 87 -3.62 -7.14 -0.28
CA ARG A 87 -4.65 -7.70 0.60
C ARG A 87 -5.26 -8.92 -0.06
N VAL A 88 -5.65 -9.91 0.74
CA VAL A 88 -6.56 -10.97 0.28
C VAL A 88 -7.83 -10.32 -0.24
N ILE A 89 -8.41 -10.84 -1.32
CA ILE A 89 -9.66 -10.30 -1.88
C ILE A 89 -10.76 -10.31 -0.80
N GLY A 90 -11.34 -9.14 -0.52
CA GLY A 90 -12.34 -8.96 0.54
C GLY A 90 -11.77 -8.77 1.94
N GLY A 91 -10.46 -8.90 2.12
CA GLY A 91 -9.74 -8.69 3.37
C GLY A 91 -9.34 -7.23 3.62
N ARG A 92 -8.97 -6.92 4.87
CA ARG A 92 -8.47 -5.60 5.30
C ARG A 92 -7.03 -5.61 5.79
N VAL A 93 -6.49 -6.80 6.06
CA VAL A 93 -5.16 -6.98 6.63
C VAL A 93 -4.15 -7.12 5.48
N PRO A 94 -3.02 -6.40 5.52
CA PRO A 94 -2.00 -6.54 4.50
C PRO A 94 -1.30 -7.91 4.56
N VAL A 95 -0.87 -8.41 3.41
CA VAL A 95 -0.16 -9.69 3.27
C VAL A 95 1.14 -9.51 2.48
N GLY A 96 2.13 -10.34 2.80
CA GLY A 96 3.48 -10.22 2.23
C GLY A 96 4.20 -8.96 2.73
N CYS A 97 5.31 -8.65 2.08
CA CYS A 97 6.12 -7.48 2.39
C CYS A 97 6.66 -6.85 1.11
N PHE A 98 6.97 -5.56 1.18
CA PHE A 98 7.66 -4.86 0.12
C PHE A 98 9.17 -4.88 0.36
N THR A 99 9.92 -5.14 -0.70
CA THR A 99 11.38 -5.27 -0.68
C THR A 99 12.02 -4.31 -1.68
N SER A 100 13.36 -4.30 -1.72
CA SER A 100 14.13 -3.44 -2.64
C SER A 100 13.80 -1.95 -2.51
N ILE A 101 13.54 -1.48 -1.28
CA ILE A 101 13.10 -0.12 -0.98
C ILE A 101 14.10 0.91 -1.51
N ASN A 102 13.64 1.76 -2.43
CA ASN A 102 14.39 2.94 -2.86
C ASN A 102 13.99 4.13 -1.99
N SER A 103 14.78 4.38 -0.94
CA SER A 103 14.57 5.47 0.03
C SER A 103 14.76 6.88 -0.53
N SER A 104 14.87 7.05 -1.85
CA SER A 104 14.75 8.37 -2.49
C SER A 104 13.33 8.62 -3.01
N LEU A 105 12.54 7.55 -3.22
CA LEU A 105 11.24 7.60 -3.87
C LEU A 105 10.11 7.16 -2.95
N TYR A 106 10.35 6.14 -2.13
CA TYR A 106 9.35 5.52 -1.26
C TYR A 106 9.99 4.84 -0.05
N GLN A 107 9.15 4.52 0.93
CA GLN A 107 9.53 3.83 2.15
C GLN A 107 8.54 2.71 2.46
N GLY A 108 8.99 1.73 3.25
CA GLY A 108 8.12 0.73 3.86
C GLY A 108 7.43 1.29 5.10
N LEU A 109 6.23 0.78 5.38
CA LEU A 109 5.49 1.04 6.60
C LEU A 109 5.15 -0.29 7.28
N ASP A 110 5.29 -0.29 8.60
CA ASP A 110 4.94 -1.43 9.44
C ASP A 110 3.45 -1.35 9.78
N CYS A 111 2.65 -2.09 9.03
CA CYS A 111 1.20 -2.17 9.23
C CYS A 111 0.82 -3.50 9.87
N ASN A 112 -0.14 -3.47 10.80
CA ASN A 112 -0.64 -4.67 11.48
C ASN A 112 0.48 -5.55 12.06
N ASN A 113 1.48 -4.93 12.71
CA ASN A 113 2.67 -5.57 13.27
C ASN A 113 3.50 -6.39 12.24
N SER A 114 3.32 -6.14 10.95
CA SER A 114 4.06 -6.79 9.87
C SER A 114 5.02 -5.80 9.22
N PRO A 115 6.34 -6.02 9.30
CA PRO A 115 7.33 -5.11 8.76
C PRO A 115 7.21 -4.92 7.25
N ASN A 116 7.33 -3.67 6.77
CA ASN A 116 7.25 -3.32 5.35
C ASN A 116 6.02 -3.92 4.63
N SER A 117 4.93 -4.20 5.34
CA SER A 117 3.72 -4.78 4.75
C SER A 117 2.92 -3.79 3.90
N SER A 118 3.33 -2.52 3.92
CA SER A 118 2.81 -1.44 3.08
C SER A 118 3.95 -0.56 2.61
N VAL A 119 3.72 0.23 1.56
CA VAL A 119 4.66 1.27 1.12
C VAL A 119 3.94 2.60 0.94
N SER A 120 4.68 3.68 1.15
CA SER A 120 4.23 5.05 0.93
C SER A 120 5.34 5.92 0.34
N HIS A 121 4.96 7.09 -0.13
CA HIS A 121 5.91 8.13 -0.54
C HIS A 121 6.82 8.56 0.63
N GLN A 122 8.01 9.06 0.31
CA GLN A 122 8.93 9.66 1.31
C GLN A 122 8.98 11.20 1.23
N SER A 123 8.49 11.75 0.12
CA SER A 123 8.41 13.18 -0.13
C SER A 123 7.22 13.50 -1.02
N ALA A 124 6.77 14.75 -0.98
CA ALA A 124 5.73 15.29 -1.85
C ALA A 124 6.28 15.69 -3.25
N ILE A 125 7.38 15.09 -3.71
CA ILE A 125 7.85 15.26 -5.09
C ILE A 125 6.85 14.61 -6.04
N GLU A 126 6.53 15.28 -7.14
CA GLU A 126 5.62 14.76 -8.16
C GLU A 126 6.12 13.44 -8.78
N LYS A 127 5.20 12.49 -8.92
CA LYS A 127 5.44 11.18 -9.51
C LYS A 127 4.40 10.92 -10.59
N THR A 128 4.86 10.57 -11.78
CA THR A 128 3.99 10.07 -12.86
C THR A 128 3.97 8.55 -12.89
N GLN A 129 5.06 7.91 -12.44
CA GLN A 129 5.17 6.46 -12.33
C GLN A 129 6.12 6.08 -11.19
N LEU A 130 5.86 4.96 -10.54
CA LEU A 130 6.76 4.29 -9.61
C LEU A 130 6.59 2.77 -9.72
N GLN A 131 7.69 2.03 -9.58
CA GLN A 131 7.67 0.58 -9.43
C GLN A 131 8.16 0.19 -8.03
N VAL A 132 7.48 -0.78 -7.43
CA VAL A 132 7.84 -1.38 -6.14
C VAL A 132 7.85 -2.91 -6.27
N THR A 133 8.65 -3.57 -5.44
CA THR A 133 8.73 -5.03 -5.42
C THR A 133 7.99 -5.55 -4.18
N TRP A 134 7.06 -6.48 -4.40
CA TRP A 134 6.34 -7.19 -3.34
C TRP A 134 6.77 -8.65 -3.31
N GLU A 135 6.98 -9.20 -2.12
CA GLU A 135 7.33 -10.60 -1.90
C GLU A 135 6.18 -11.34 -1.19
N ALA A 136 5.78 -12.48 -1.76
CA ALA A 136 4.75 -13.34 -1.21
C ALA A 136 5.25 -14.05 0.06
N PRO A 137 4.41 -14.22 1.10
CA PRO A 137 4.81 -14.97 2.30
C PRO A 137 5.32 -16.38 1.96
N LEU A 138 6.46 -16.79 2.53
CA LEU A 138 7.11 -18.07 2.24
C LEU A 138 6.32 -19.30 2.73
N ASN A 139 5.70 -19.19 3.91
CA ASN A 139 5.16 -20.36 4.63
C ASN A 139 3.63 -20.41 4.66
N VAL A 140 2.95 -19.43 4.05
CA VAL A 140 1.49 -19.33 4.07
C VAL A 140 1.03 -18.90 2.69
N ALA A 141 -0.01 -19.54 2.19
CA ALA A 141 -0.71 -19.13 0.98
C ALA A 141 -2.02 -18.43 1.38
N PRO A 142 -2.05 -17.08 1.42
CA PRO A 142 -3.21 -16.34 1.92
C PRO A 142 -4.41 -16.36 0.94
N GLY A 143 -4.26 -16.97 -0.24
CA GLY A 143 -5.29 -17.05 -1.28
C GLY A 143 -5.14 -15.95 -2.33
N ASP A 144 -6.17 -15.71 -3.12
CA ASP A 144 -6.13 -14.66 -4.14
C ASP A 144 -6.00 -13.28 -3.51
N ILE A 145 -5.12 -12.44 -4.07
CA ILE A 145 -4.85 -11.09 -3.57
C ILE A 145 -5.20 -10.03 -4.61
N MET A 146 -5.27 -8.79 -4.15
CA MET A 146 -5.20 -7.59 -4.98
C MET A 146 -4.28 -6.57 -4.31
N PHE A 147 -3.69 -5.69 -5.10
CA PHE A 147 -2.96 -4.54 -4.58
C PHE A 147 -3.92 -3.35 -4.44
N CYS A 148 -4.10 -2.86 -3.22
CA CYS A 148 -4.97 -1.73 -2.89
C CYS A 148 -4.15 -0.44 -2.80
N GLY A 149 -4.44 0.49 -3.71
CA GLY A 149 -3.77 1.79 -3.79
C GLY A 149 -4.61 2.95 -3.26
N THR A 150 -3.90 3.95 -2.74
CA THR A 150 -4.41 5.30 -2.49
C THR A 150 -3.48 6.30 -3.15
N PHE A 151 -4.04 7.30 -3.82
CA PHE A 151 -3.30 8.31 -4.56
C PHE A 151 -3.74 9.71 -4.13
N VAL A 152 -2.76 10.56 -3.85
CA VAL A 152 -2.96 11.95 -3.44
C VAL A 152 -2.41 12.87 -4.52
N LYS A 153 -3.30 13.59 -5.21
CA LYS A 153 -2.91 14.63 -6.17
C LYS A 153 -2.52 15.91 -5.46
N ASN A 154 -3.27 16.30 -4.44
CA ASN A 154 -2.95 17.39 -3.52
C ASN A 154 -3.71 17.20 -2.21
N TYR A 155 -3.59 18.13 -1.26
CA TYR A 155 -4.21 18.02 0.06
C TYR A 155 -5.73 17.79 0.02
N GLN A 156 -6.44 18.29 -1.01
CA GLN A 156 -7.89 18.19 -1.12
C GLN A 156 -8.35 17.07 -2.05
N LEU A 157 -7.51 16.69 -3.02
CA LEU A 157 -7.87 15.77 -4.11
C LEU A 157 -7.10 14.45 -3.99
N PHE A 158 -7.83 13.38 -3.67
CA PHE A 158 -7.28 12.04 -3.52
C PHE A 158 -8.30 10.95 -3.83
N TRP A 159 -7.79 9.78 -4.24
CA TRP A 159 -8.57 8.58 -4.55
C TRP A 159 -8.10 7.44 -3.66
N VAL A 160 -9.05 6.65 -3.18
CA VAL A 160 -8.80 5.42 -2.42
C VAL A 160 -9.42 4.23 -3.14
N ALA A 161 -9.10 3.01 -2.68
CA ALA A 161 -9.58 1.77 -3.29
C ALA A 161 -9.26 1.66 -4.80
N VAL A 162 -8.13 2.23 -5.21
CA VAL A 162 -7.60 2.09 -6.56
C VAL A 162 -6.87 0.75 -6.62
N ASN A 163 -7.61 -0.30 -6.99
CA ASN A 163 -7.13 -1.67 -6.91
C ASN A 163 -6.51 -2.16 -8.22
N SER A 164 -5.50 -3.00 -8.13
CA SER A 164 -5.01 -3.78 -9.27
C SER A 164 -6.03 -4.85 -9.69
N PRO A 165 -5.88 -5.44 -10.90
CA PRO A 165 -6.46 -6.74 -11.18
C PRO A 165 -6.04 -7.79 -10.12
N PRO A 166 -6.87 -8.82 -9.88
CA PRO A 166 -6.51 -9.93 -8.99
C PRO A 166 -5.21 -10.62 -9.39
N VAL A 167 -4.40 -10.99 -8.41
CA VAL A 167 -3.26 -11.90 -8.58
C VAL A 167 -3.62 -13.22 -7.90
N LYS A 168 -3.75 -14.27 -8.70
CA LYS A 168 -4.27 -15.57 -8.29
C LYS A 168 -3.20 -16.41 -7.62
N MET A 169 -3.53 -17.03 -6.50
CA MET A 169 -2.57 -17.92 -5.83
C MET A 169 -2.57 -19.28 -6.53
N VAL A 170 -1.40 -19.72 -6.98
CA VAL A 170 -1.19 -21.06 -7.50
C VAL A 170 -0.75 -21.92 -6.34
N GLY A 171 -1.63 -22.82 -5.89
CA GLY A 171 -1.30 -23.76 -4.82
C GLY A 171 0.01 -24.50 -5.12
N VAL A 172 0.80 -24.76 -4.08
CA VAL A 172 1.87 -25.75 -4.19
C VAL A 172 1.17 -27.08 -4.51
N PRO A 173 1.56 -27.80 -5.58
CA PRO A 173 1.06 -29.16 -5.79
C PRO A 173 1.27 -29.93 -4.49
N SER A 174 0.22 -30.54 -3.94
CA SER A 174 0.32 -31.41 -2.78
C SER A 174 1.26 -32.57 -3.11
N SER A 175 2.56 -32.41 -2.86
CA SER A 175 3.53 -33.45 -3.11
C SER A 175 3.55 -34.40 -1.92
N PHE A 176 3.36 -35.69 -2.23
CA PHE A 176 3.52 -36.88 -1.38
C PHE A 176 2.40 -37.18 -0.37
N GLU A 177 1.37 -37.89 -0.85
CA GLU A 177 0.81 -39.00 -0.05
C GLU A 177 1.77 -40.20 -0.18
N PRO A 178 2.44 -40.67 0.90
CA PRO A 178 3.28 -41.86 0.82
C PRO A 178 2.39 -43.12 0.76
N GLY A 179 2.35 -43.75 -0.42
CA GLY A 179 2.23 -45.19 -0.54
C GLY A 179 0.84 -45.80 -0.46
N MET A 180 0.12 -45.80 -1.60
CA MET A 180 -0.72 -46.95 -1.92
C MET A 180 0.21 -48.04 -2.49
N ARG A 181 0.59 -49.00 -1.64
CA ARG A 181 1.29 -50.23 -2.03
C ARG A 181 0.35 -51.02 -2.95
N PRO A 182 0.78 -51.50 -4.13
CA PRO A 182 -0.04 -52.41 -4.89
C PRO A 182 -0.11 -53.74 -4.14
N ASP A 183 -1.33 -54.17 -3.80
CA ASP A 183 -1.59 -55.52 -3.34
C ASP A 183 -1.18 -56.49 -4.45
N HIS A 184 -0.17 -57.30 -4.16
CA HIS A 184 0.03 -58.56 -4.86
C HIS A 184 -1.02 -59.53 -4.34
N GLN A 185 -2.01 -59.88 -5.18
CA GLN A 185 -2.84 -61.06 -4.96
C GLN A 185 -2.49 -62.16 -5.96
N HIS A 186 -2.26 -63.34 -5.37
CA HIS A 186 -2.19 -64.67 -5.98
C HIS A 186 -3.47 -65.02 -6.74
#